data_AF-A0AAX2IBU5-F1
#
_entry.id   AF-A0AAX2IBU5-F1
#
_cell.length_a   1.000
_cell.length_b   1.000
_cell.length_c   1.000
_cell.angle_alpha   90.00
_cell.angle_beta   90.00
_cell.angle_gamma   90.00
#
_symmetry.space_group_name_H-M   'P 1'
#
loop_
_entity.id
_entity.type
_entity.pdbx_description
1 polymer ?
#
loop_
_entity_poly.entity_id
_entity_poly.type
_entity_poly.pdbx_seq_one_letter_code
_entity_poly.pdbx_strand_id
1 'polypeptide(L)'
;MPYTLTITNDSPTAMNFVKYAKSLDFVKVTKIKEPKEVAPITEELEEDEYGIPIKFREEIMAMSKESNRNIARRWREDLAKKKEKQAI
;
A
#
# COMPACT_ATOMS: atom_id res chain seq x y z
N MET A 1 -24.74 -19.29 23.40
CA MET A 1 -24.52 -18.02 22.68
C MET A 1 -23.11 -17.55 23.00
N PRO A 2 -22.27 -17.21 22.01
CA PRO A 2 -20.93 -16.67 22.26
C PRO A 2 -21.00 -15.21 22.73
N TYR A 3 -20.15 -14.84 23.69
CA TYR A 3 -20.05 -13.48 24.23
C TYR A 3 -18.64 -12.91 23.99
N THR A 4 -18.54 -11.60 23.76
CA THR A 4 -17.28 -10.88 23.57
C THR A 4 -17.05 -9.90 24.72
N LEU A 5 -15.88 -9.96 25.35
CA LEU A 5 -15.45 -9.00 26.37
C LEU A 5 -14.31 -8.15 25.84
N THR A 6 -14.45 -6.83 25.94
CA THR A 6 -13.40 -5.86 25.59
C THR A 6 -12.71 -5.41 26.87
N ILE A 7 -11.41 -5.61 26.95
CA ILE A 7 -10.57 -5.20 28.09
C ILE A 7 -9.76 -3.99 27.63
N THR A 8 -9.96 -2.82 28.25
CA THR A 8 -9.15 -1.63 27.94
C THR A 8 -7.81 -1.68 28.69
N ASN A 9 -6.77 -1.08 28.12
CA ASN A 9 -5.41 -1.08 28.70
C ASN A 9 -5.20 0.06 29.71
N ASP A 10 -6.26 0.76 30.12
CA ASP A 10 -6.18 2.00 30.89
C ASP A 10 -5.86 1.76 32.38
N SER A 11 -5.76 0.49 32.80
CA SER A 11 -5.55 0.13 34.20
C SER A 11 -4.58 -1.04 34.35
N PRO A 12 -3.66 -0.99 35.35
CA PRO A 12 -2.81 -2.13 35.73
C PRO A 12 -3.61 -3.41 36.08
N THR A 13 -4.88 -3.26 36.46
CA THR A 13 -5.79 -4.37 36.76
C THR A 13 -6.14 -5.22 35.53
N ALA A 14 -6.13 -4.64 34.33
CA ALA A 14 -6.44 -5.33 33.08
C ALA A 14 -5.51 -6.52 32.84
N MET A 15 -4.20 -6.36 33.12
CA MET A 15 -3.21 -7.42 32.89
C MET A 15 -3.38 -8.60 33.86
N ASN A 16 -3.79 -8.34 35.10
CA ASN A 16 -4.11 -9.39 36.08
C ASN A 16 -5.40 -10.15 35.71
N PHE A 17 -6.41 -9.43 35.23
CA PHE A 17 -7.65 -10.05 34.75
C PHE A 17 -7.40 -10.96 33.53
N VAL A 18 -6.56 -10.53 32.57
CA VAL A 18 -6.18 -11.37 31.42
C VAL A 18 -5.48 -12.66 31.87
N LYS A 19 -4.62 -12.61 32.89
CA LYS A 19 -3.96 -13.80 33.45
C LYS A 19 -4.97 -14.75 34.09
N TYR A 20 -5.91 -14.22 34.87
CA TYR A 20 -7.00 -15.00 35.45
C TYR A 20 -7.92 -15.63 34.40
N ALA A 21 -8.32 -14.85 33.38
CA ALA A 21 -9.16 -15.35 32.30
C ALA A 21 -8.48 -16.51 31.54
N LYS A 22 -7.15 -16.51 31.42
CA LYS A 22 -6.39 -17.62 30.82
C LYS A 22 -6.33 -18.89 31.68
N SER A 23 -6.52 -18.79 33.00
CA SER A 23 -6.56 -19.98 33.86
C SER A 23 -7.89 -20.73 33.81
N LEU A 24 -8.93 -20.12 33.23
CA LEU A 24 -10.23 -20.75 33.05
C LEU A 24 -10.23 -21.61 31.77
N ASP A 25 -10.57 -22.89 31.91
CA ASP A 25 -10.57 -23.88 30.83
C ASP A 25 -11.67 -23.66 29.78
N PHE A 26 -12.75 -22.98 30.16
CA PHE A 26 -13.86 -22.62 29.28
C PHE A 26 -13.68 -21.27 28.55
N VAL A 27 -12.57 -20.56 28.77
CA VAL A 27 -12.35 -19.21 28.22
C VAL A 27 -11.25 -19.22 27.15
N LYS A 28 -11.57 -18.70 25.96
CA LYS A 28 -10.60 -18.51 24.87
C LYS A 28 -10.17 -17.05 24.81
N VAL A 29 -8.97 -16.75 25.30
CA VAL A 29 -8.39 -15.40 25.24
C VAL A 29 -7.62 -15.22 23.92
N THR A 30 -8.19 -14.46 22.99
CA THR A 30 -7.52 -14.05 21.75
C THR A 30 -7.01 -12.62 21.86
N LYS A 31 -5.70 -12.41 21.69
CA LYS A 31 -5.14 -11.05 21.59
C LYS A 31 -5.60 -10.45 20.27
N ILE A 32 -6.29 -9.32 20.33
CA ILE A 32 -6.58 -8.52 19.14
C ILE A 32 -5.22 -8.03 18.65
N LYS A 33 -4.84 -8.41 17.42
CA LYS A 33 -3.71 -7.76 16.74
C LYS A 33 -4.13 -6.31 16.62
N GLU A 34 -3.43 -5.42 17.32
CA GLU A 34 -3.49 -4.00 16.97
C GLU A 34 -3.35 -3.92 15.45
N PRO A 35 -4.22 -3.18 14.73
CA PRO A 35 -3.91 -2.85 13.35
C PRO A 35 -2.48 -2.33 13.40
N LYS A 36 -1.58 -2.93 12.61
CA LYS A 36 -0.26 -2.34 12.42
C LYS A 36 -0.55 -0.89 12.10
N GLU A 37 -0.18 0.02 12.98
CA GLU A 37 -0.05 1.41 12.58
C GLU A 37 0.80 1.34 11.33
N VAL A 38 0.19 1.64 10.20
CA VAL A 38 0.95 1.94 9.00
C VAL A 38 1.78 3.11 9.46
N ALA A 39 3.08 2.88 9.64
CA ALA A 39 4.01 3.93 10.01
C ALA A 39 3.64 5.14 9.16
N PRO A 40 3.42 6.32 9.77
CA PRO A 40 3.20 7.49 8.94
C PRO A 40 4.40 7.55 8.00
N ILE A 41 4.12 7.68 6.71
CA ILE A 41 5.12 7.85 5.67
C ILE A 41 5.69 9.25 5.94
N THR A 42 6.50 9.37 6.98
CA THR A 42 7.20 10.58 7.40
C THR A 42 8.69 10.38 7.14
N GLU A 43 9.03 9.72 6.02
CA GLU A 43 10.15 10.26 5.26
C GLU A 43 9.57 11.50 4.60
N GLU A 44 9.85 12.69 5.16
CA GLU A 44 9.73 13.96 4.42
C GLU A 44 10.60 13.81 3.16
N LEU A 45 10.04 13.18 2.13
CA LEU A 45 10.58 13.20 0.80
C LEU A 45 10.40 14.64 0.37
N GLU A 46 11.50 15.40 0.33
CA GLU A 46 11.50 16.73 -0.26
C GLU A 46 10.89 16.61 -1.66
N GLU A 47 9.66 17.11 -1.80
CA GLU A 47 8.93 17.13 -3.05
C GLU A 47 9.46 18.31 -3.88
N ASP A 48 9.74 18.08 -5.16
CA ASP A 48 10.06 19.19 -6.07
C ASP A 48 8.81 20.06 -6.34
N GLU A 49 8.99 21.21 -7.01
CA GLU A 49 7.91 22.18 -7.31
C GLU A 49 6.70 21.59 -8.07
N TYR A 50 6.81 20.36 -8.57
CA TYR A 50 5.76 19.63 -9.29
C TYR A 50 5.19 18.44 -8.49
N GLY A 51 5.52 18.31 -7.19
CA GLY A 51 5.05 17.25 -6.32
C GLY A 51 5.66 15.89 -6.62
N ILE A 52 6.82 15.83 -7.31
CA ILE A 52 7.52 14.58 -7.58
C ILE A 52 8.55 14.36 -6.47
N PRO A 53 8.56 13.20 -5.80
CA PRO A 53 9.61 12.87 -4.85
C PRO A 53 10.99 12.95 -5.54
N ILE A 54 11.87 13.83 -5.07
CA ILE A 54 13.20 14.07 -5.68
C ILE A 54 13.98 12.76 -5.85
N LYS A 55 13.88 11.85 -4.87
CA LYS A 55 14.54 10.54 -4.86
C LYS A 55 14.18 9.64 -6.05
N PHE A 56 12.99 9.81 -6.65
CA PHE A 56 12.47 8.95 -7.71
C PHE A 56 12.17 9.70 -9.01
N ARG A 57 12.45 11.01 -9.08
CA ARG A 57 12.14 11.85 -10.24
C ARG A 57 12.76 11.33 -11.55
N GLU A 58 14.04 10.95 -11.50
CA GLU A 58 14.74 10.44 -12.69
C GLU A 58 14.17 9.09 -13.15
N GLU A 59 13.82 8.21 -12.22
CA GLU A 59 13.22 6.90 -12.50
C GLU A 59 11.82 7.06 -13.10
N ILE A 60 10.98 7.92 -12.51
CA ILE A 60 9.64 8.24 -13.02
C ILE A 60 9.73 8.86 -14.43
N MET A 61 10.68 9.78 -14.65
CA MET A 61 10.89 10.40 -15.95
C MET A 61 11.38 9.39 -17.00
N ALA A 62 12.28 8.49 -16.63
CA ALA A 62 12.79 7.44 -17.50
C ALA A 62 11.66 6.51 -17.96
N MET A 63 10.85 6.02 -17.02
CA MET A 63 9.69 5.17 -17.32
C MET A 63 8.69 5.86 -18.25
N SER A 64 8.39 7.13 -18.00
CA SER A 64 7.48 7.92 -18.86
C SER A 64 8.02 8.08 -20.28
N LYS A 65 9.32 8.40 -20.44
CA LYS A 65 9.97 8.51 -21.75
C LYS A 65 9.96 7.19 -22.51
N GLU A 66 10.24 6.08 -21.83
CA GLU A 66 10.24 4.75 -22.45
C GLU A 66 8.84 4.35 -22.93
N SER A 67 7.83 4.52 -22.07
CA SER A 67 6.43 4.23 -22.41
C SER A 67 5.96 5.05 -23.62
N ASN A 68 6.19 6.37 -23.60
CA ASN A 68 5.83 7.27 -24.70
C ASN A 68 6.54 6.90 -26.01
N ARG A 69 7.83 6.53 -25.94
CA ARG A 69 8.59 6.09 -27.11
C ARG A 69 8.01 4.81 -27.72
N ASN A 70 7.64 3.84 -26.90
CA ASN A 70 7.09 2.57 -27.38
C ASN A 70 5.69 2.76 -28.00
N ILE A 71 4.83 3.57 -27.39
CA ILE A 71 3.52 3.95 -27.93
C ILE A 71 3.69 4.64 -29.29
N ALA A 72 4.56 5.64 -29.38
CA ALA A 72 4.82 6.35 -30.63
C ALA A 72 5.35 5.43 -31.74
N ARG A 73 6.21 4.46 -31.39
CA ARG A 73 6.71 3.46 -32.35
C ARG A 73 5.57 2.60 -32.91
N ARG A 74 4.74 2.02 -32.04
CA ARG A 74 3.58 1.21 -32.45
C ARG A 74 2.62 1.99 -33.34
N TRP A 75 2.32 3.23 -32.96
CA TRP A 75 1.47 4.11 -33.77
C TRP A 75 2.02 4.36 -35.17
N ARG A 76 3.33 4.60 -35.30
CA ARG A 76 3.97 4.78 -36.62
C ARG A 76 3.93 3.51 -37.46
N GLU A 77 4.16 2.35 -36.85
CA GLU A 77 4.06 1.05 -37.53
C GLU A 77 2.63 0.78 -38.04
N ASP A 78 1.62 1.07 -37.22
CA ASP A 78 0.21 0.92 -37.61
C ASP A 78 -0.19 1.89 -38.74
N LEU A 79 0.28 3.14 -38.68
CA LEU A 79 0.11 4.10 -39.77
C LEU A 79 0.79 3.63 -41.07
N ALA A 80 2.00 3.07 -40.99
CA ALA A 80 2.72 2.56 -42.14
C ALA A 80 1.98 1.38 -42.79
N LYS A 81 1.53 0.40 -42.00
CA LYS A 81 0.71 -0.73 -42.48
C LYS A 81 -0.60 -0.26 -43.11
N LYS A 82 -1.23 0.77 -42.55
CA LYS A 82 -2.47 1.34 -43.11
C LYS A 82 -2.22 2.02 -44.46
N LYS A 83 -1.10 2.72 -44.62
CA LYS A 83 -0.71 3.35 -45.90
C LYS A 83 -0.38 2.30 -46.95
N GLU A 84 0.37 1.26 -46.60
CA GLU A 84 0.70 0.15 -47.50
C GLU A 84 -0.55 -0.56 -48.02
N LYS A 85 -1.52 -0.84 -47.14
CA LYS A 85 -2.82 -1.42 -47.54
C LYS A 85 -3.70 -0.52 -48.40
N GLN A 86 -3.50 0.80 -48.39
CA GLN A 86 -4.24 1.75 -49.24
C GLN A 86 -3.56 2.00 -50.59
N ALA A 87 -2.30 1.59 -50.74
CA ALA A 87 -1.52 1.75 -51.96
C ALA A 87 -1.57 0.53 -52.90
N ILE A 88 -2.29 -0.52 -52.50
CA ILE A 88 -2.62 -1.73 -53.27
C ILE A 88 -4.09 -1.65 -53.67
#